data_AF-A0A8J6SFV7-F1
#
_entry.id   AF-A0A8J6SFV7-F1
#
_cell.length_a   1.000
_cell.length_b   1.000
_cell.length_c   1.000
_cell.angle_alpha   90.00
_cell.angle_beta   90.00
_cell.angle_gamma   90.00
#
_symmetry.space_group_name_H-M   'P 1'
#
loop_
_entity.id
_entity.type
_entity.pdbx_description
1 polymer ?
#
loop_
_entity_poly.entity_id
_entity_poly.type
_entity_poly.pdbx_seq_one_letter_code
_entity_poly.pdbx_strand_id
1 'polypeptide(L)'
;MAQFSFEFSTCIVSLEDYTTSVRAKIFYNHLYFSDISISYKEVLLHNKNYRKILAHRNYNPRIIEYMTSTIRLKECTPETYVDTFLSSLDNPSRIWKHAFEHQISRAARHLLLVMASMPEHVFLNDLYTAFWAFHRYRRQLHGYETSESDFRDALKLLDGNFINIQYQEFGCDKRKTLVSFHNPSVQDFIENHLSEVEDDIRDIINAGVYLEQYNILWTRRRHYQFTAAQIDITTQYSGIIKYFSEFLAGIQKTLESETCRVAAHYFNKSLFYFLDKPSFEEKTNFVLDVTSLVRNPESEELAKLTISKLKNLLQSQTNINHSELVRIVTRLKSFGIPGEKPKGELYQIVSSVTENIIMNQLEEGIDYEFIASLLNIFYEDYSNSQIKTLTEKFQESCIDEVDTVIRNSSNEIEFLEDGAAGLRSIMKSLKMKEPKCIEKIDR
;
A
#
# COMPACT_ATOMS: atom_id res chain seq x y z
N MET A 1 -1.80 41.85 5.84
CA MET A 1 -1.04 42.37 4.67
C MET A 1 0.18 41.47 4.51
N ALA A 2 0.49 40.81 3.40
CA ALA A 2 -0.07 40.76 2.06
C ALA A 2 -0.24 39.29 1.65
N GLN A 3 -1.36 38.99 0.98
CA GLN A 3 -1.69 37.68 0.44
C GLN A 3 -0.95 37.57 -0.90
N PHE A 4 0.12 36.77 -0.96
CA PHE A 4 0.80 36.51 -2.22
C PHE A 4 0.04 35.41 -2.97
N SER A 5 -0.90 35.82 -3.82
CA SER A 5 -1.40 34.98 -4.90
C SER A 5 -0.40 35.03 -6.05
N PHE A 6 0.43 33.99 -6.18
CA PHE A 6 1.13 33.71 -7.43
C PHE A 6 0.37 32.58 -8.12
N GLU A 7 -0.55 32.95 -9.03
CA GLU A 7 -1.08 32.03 -10.03
C GLU A 7 -0.03 31.88 -11.13
N PHE A 8 0.77 30.81 -11.05
CA PHE A 8 1.19 30.15 -12.27
C PHE A 8 0.10 29.12 -12.58
N SER A 9 -0.66 29.32 -13.65
CA SER A 9 -1.47 28.27 -14.24
C SER A 9 -0.52 27.22 -14.85
N THR A 10 0.12 26.42 -14.01
CA THR A 10 0.78 25.20 -14.47
C THR A 10 -0.32 24.22 -14.87
N CYS A 11 -0.53 24.07 -16.17
CA CYS A 11 -1.31 22.97 -16.72
C CYS A 11 -0.50 21.69 -16.49
N ILE A 12 -0.76 21.02 -15.37
CA ILE A 12 -0.23 19.69 -15.08
C ILE A 12 -0.96 18.74 -16.03
N VAL A 13 -0.23 18.20 -17.01
CA VAL A 13 -0.76 17.19 -17.93
C VAL A 13 -0.32 15.83 -17.41
N SER A 14 -1.27 14.95 -17.07
CA SER A 14 -0.95 13.56 -16.75
C SER A 14 -0.40 12.86 -18.00
N LEU A 15 0.50 11.89 -17.84
CA LEU A 15 0.98 11.08 -18.98
C LEU A 15 -0.15 10.27 -19.62
N GLU A 16 -1.22 10.01 -18.87
CA GLU A 16 -2.49 9.41 -19.34
C GLU A 16 -3.30 10.37 -20.22
N ASP A 17 -3.11 11.69 -20.08
CA ASP A 17 -3.80 12.72 -20.88
C ASP A 17 -3.12 12.96 -22.24
N TYR A 18 -1.94 12.38 -22.47
CA TYR A 18 -1.26 12.53 -23.74
C TYR A 18 -1.89 11.65 -24.81
N THR A 19 -2.92 12.19 -25.46
CA THR A 19 -3.37 11.69 -26.76
C THR A 19 -2.19 11.57 -27.73
N THR A 20 -2.27 10.63 -28.67
CA THR A 20 -1.23 10.42 -29.68
C THR A 20 -0.85 11.70 -30.42
N SER A 21 -1.80 12.63 -30.60
CA SER A 21 -1.55 13.93 -31.24
C SER A 21 -0.70 14.87 -30.37
N VAL A 22 -0.90 14.89 -29.06
CA VAL A 22 -0.06 15.66 -28.11
C VAL A 22 1.34 15.04 -28.03
N ARG A 23 1.44 13.71 -27.93
CA ARG A 23 2.74 13.00 -27.99
C ARG A 23 3.50 13.34 -29.26
N ALA A 24 2.82 13.35 -30.41
CA ALA A 24 3.42 13.70 -31.69
C ALA A 24 3.94 15.15 -31.72
N LYS A 25 3.19 16.11 -31.15
CA LYS A 25 3.63 17.51 -31.04
C LYS A 25 4.86 17.66 -30.16
N ILE A 26 4.85 17.03 -28.97
CA ILE A 26 6.00 17.03 -28.06
C ILE A 26 7.23 16.43 -28.75
N PHE A 27 7.07 15.25 -29.36
CA PHE A 27 8.13 14.56 -30.08
C PHE A 27 8.70 15.37 -31.24
N TYR A 28 7.81 15.96 -32.05
CA TYR A 28 8.20 16.84 -33.14
C TYR A 28 8.96 18.06 -32.65
N ASN A 29 8.48 18.74 -31.59
CA ASN A 29 9.15 19.91 -31.05
C ASN A 29 10.58 19.59 -30.60
N HIS A 30 10.75 18.51 -29.84
CA HIS A 30 12.09 18.08 -29.42
C HIS A 30 12.99 17.72 -30.62
N LEU A 31 12.49 16.97 -31.62
CA LEU A 31 13.26 16.68 -32.84
C LEU A 31 13.58 17.92 -33.68
N TYR A 32 12.68 18.88 -33.73
CA TYR A 32 12.84 20.11 -34.50
C TYR A 32 13.96 20.97 -33.90
N PHE A 33 13.96 21.16 -32.58
CA PHE A 33 14.97 21.93 -31.86
C PHE A 33 16.22 21.12 -31.49
N SER A 34 16.23 19.81 -31.75
CA SER A 34 17.40 18.97 -31.50
C SER A 34 18.58 19.25 -32.43
N ASP A 35 19.77 19.03 -31.88
CA ASP A 35 21.05 19.12 -32.55
C ASP A 35 21.51 17.79 -33.17
N ILE A 36 20.69 16.72 -33.09
CA ILE A 36 21.04 15.38 -33.61
C ILE A 36 21.17 15.39 -35.14
N SER A 37 22.12 14.62 -35.67
CA SER A 37 22.38 14.58 -37.11
C SER A 37 21.21 14.00 -37.91
N ILE A 38 21.16 14.36 -39.20
CA ILE A 38 20.09 13.94 -40.12
C ILE A 38 19.96 12.40 -40.19
N SER A 39 21.08 11.68 -40.12
CA SER A 39 21.08 10.21 -40.11
C SER A 39 20.21 9.59 -39.00
N TYR A 40 20.19 10.16 -37.79
CA TYR A 40 19.30 9.70 -36.72
C TYR A 40 17.82 10.00 -37.02
N LYS A 41 17.55 11.16 -37.63
CA LYS A 41 16.18 11.56 -38.04
C LYS A 41 15.65 10.65 -39.15
N GLU A 42 16.51 10.25 -40.10
CA GLU A 42 16.15 9.33 -41.19
C GLU A 42 15.75 7.94 -40.67
N VAL A 43 16.48 7.39 -39.70
CA VAL A 43 16.15 6.07 -39.12
C VAL A 43 14.82 6.09 -38.35
N LEU A 44 14.46 7.22 -37.73
CA LEU A 44 13.14 7.41 -37.12
C LEU A 44 12.02 7.40 -38.17
N LEU A 45 12.24 8.01 -39.34
CA LEU A 45 11.28 8.06 -40.43
C LEU A 45 11.17 6.72 -41.18
N HIS A 46 12.28 5.99 -41.29
CA HIS A 46 12.34 4.68 -41.93
C HIS A 46 11.33 3.71 -41.28
N ASN A 47 10.52 3.05 -42.12
CA ASN A 47 9.43 2.17 -41.68
C ASN A 47 8.47 2.78 -40.65
N LYS A 48 8.41 4.12 -40.57
CA LYS A 48 7.61 4.86 -39.59
C LYS A 48 7.96 4.48 -38.14
N ASN A 49 9.23 4.19 -37.84
CA ASN A 49 9.68 3.80 -36.50
C ASN A 49 9.27 4.78 -35.39
N TYR A 50 9.18 6.08 -35.70
CA TYR A 50 8.64 7.09 -34.76
C TYR A 50 7.26 6.72 -34.20
N ARG A 51 6.41 5.98 -34.94
CA ARG A 51 5.09 5.55 -34.45
C ARG A 51 5.20 4.59 -33.27
N LYS A 52 6.23 3.74 -33.22
CA LYS A 52 6.47 2.82 -32.11
C LYS A 52 6.77 3.59 -30.82
N ILE A 53 7.56 4.66 -30.94
CA ILE A 53 7.88 5.58 -29.83
C ILE A 53 6.62 6.30 -29.34
N LEU A 54 5.85 6.90 -30.26
CA LEU A 54 4.63 7.65 -29.88
C LEU A 54 3.56 6.76 -29.21
N ALA A 55 3.43 5.51 -29.67
CA ALA A 55 2.48 4.54 -29.14
C ALA A 55 2.99 3.80 -27.89
N HIS A 56 4.22 4.08 -27.44
CA HIS A 56 4.80 3.37 -26.30
C HIS A 56 4.00 3.63 -25.02
N ARG A 57 3.74 2.58 -24.23
CA ARG A 57 3.01 2.70 -22.96
C ARG A 57 3.73 3.62 -21.96
N ASN A 58 5.06 3.57 -21.96
CA ASN A 58 5.93 4.38 -21.10
C ASN A 58 6.42 5.66 -21.81
N TYR A 59 5.64 6.22 -22.74
CA TYR A 59 6.01 7.49 -23.39
C TYR A 59 6.25 8.55 -22.32
N ASN A 60 7.43 9.16 -22.32
CA ASN A 60 7.82 10.17 -21.34
C ASN A 60 8.58 11.30 -22.05
N PRO A 61 8.10 12.55 -22.00
CA PRO A 61 8.75 13.71 -22.62
C PRO A 61 10.22 13.89 -22.24
N ARG A 62 10.63 13.52 -21.01
CA ARG A 62 12.03 13.58 -20.59
C ARG A 62 12.92 12.58 -21.30
N ILE A 63 12.38 11.40 -21.62
CA ILE A 63 13.08 10.39 -22.41
C ILE A 63 13.20 10.88 -23.85
N ILE A 64 12.16 11.55 -24.37
CA ILE A 64 12.23 12.18 -25.69
C ILE A 64 13.32 13.26 -25.72
N GLU A 65 13.30 14.19 -24.76
CA GLU A 65 14.31 15.23 -24.60
C GLU A 65 15.72 14.63 -24.50
N TYR A 66 15.88 13.58 -23.69
CA TYR A 66 17.16 12.89 -23.51
C TYR A 66 17.66 12.27 -24.81
N MET A 67 16.82 11.49 -25.50
CA MET A 67 17.19 10.80 -26.73
C MET A 67 17.36 11.74 -27.92
N THR A 68 16.93 13.00 -27.81
CA THR A 68 17.08 14.03 -28.84
C THR A 68 18.19 15.04 -28.53
N SER A 69 19.12 14.73 -27.63
CA SER A 69 20.27 15.58 -27.30
C SER A 69 21.59 14.92 -27.75
N THR A 70 22.39 15.62 -28.58
CA THR A 70 23.65 15.06 -29.11
C THR A 70 24.66 14.65 -28.04
N ILE A 71 24.75 15.42 -26.95
CA ILE A 71 25.68 15.17 -25.84
C ILE A 71 25.45 13.79 -25.23
N ARG A 72 24.19 13.31 -25.29
CA ARG A 72 23.71 12.06 -24.68
C ARG A 72 23.68 10.88 -25.65
N LEU A 73 23.93 11.11 -26.94
CA LEU A 73 24.01 10.08 -27.99
C LEU A 73 25.42 9.59 -28.28
N LYS A 74 26.43 9.98 -27.49
CA LYS A 74 27.85 9.64 -27.72
C LYS A 74 28.14 8.12 -27.77
N GLU A 75 27.25 7.29 -27.23
CA GLU A 75 27.37 5.83 -27.19
C GLU A 75 26.43 5.10 -28.16
N CYS A 76 25.63 5.83 -28.95
CA CYS A 76 24.60 5.28 -29.82
C CYS A 76 24.96 5.52 -31.29
N THR A 77 24.63 4.59 -32.19
CA THR A 77 24.78 4.77 -33.65
C THR A 77 23.41 4.88 -34.31
N PRO A 78 23.29 5.46 -35.53
CA PRO A 78 22.00 5.56 -36.22
C PRO A 78 21.28 4.21 -36.36
N GLU A 79 22.01 3.13 -36.61
CA GLU A 79 21.46 1.79 -36.80
C GLU A 79 20.83 1.22 -35.52
N THR A 80 21.44 1.50 -34.37
CA THR A 80 20.99 1.02 -33.05
C THR A 80 20.06 2.00 -32.33
N TYR A 81 19.81 3.17 -32.94
CA TYR A 81 19.14 4.29 -32.31
C TYR A 81 17.71 4.00 -31.89
N VAL A 82 16.90 3.41 -32.79
CA VAL A 82 15.48 3.14 -32.48
C VAL A 82 15.36 2.14 -31.34
N ASP A 83 16.17 1.09 -31.34
CA ASP A 83 16.14 0.07 -30.28
C ASP A 83 16.64 0.63 -28.94
N THR A 84 17.66 1.50 -28.98
CA THR A 84 18.13 2.24 -27.79
C THR A 84 17.08 3.21 -27.26
N PHE A 85 16.32 3.84 -28.16
CA PHE A 85 15.24 4.75 -27.79
C PHE A 85 14.11 3.98 -27.09
N LEU A 86 13.65 2.88 -27.70
CA LEU A 86 12.62 2.03 -27.12
C LEU A 86 13.07 1.43 -25.78
N SER A 87 14.30 0.94 -25.69
CA SER A 87 14.84 0.41 -24.42
C SER A 87 14.98 1.48 -23.34
N SER A 88 15.23 2.74 -23.71
CA SER A 88 15.23 3.86 -22.77
C SER A 88 13.84 4.20 -22.26
N LEU A 89 12.80 4.02 -23.09
CA LEU A 89 11.39 4.12 -22.68
C LEU A 89 10.98 2.93 -21.79
N ASP A 90 11.51 1.75 -22.05
CA ASP A 90 11.29 0.56 -21.22
C ASP A 90 12.01 0.64 -19.87
N ASN A 91 13.22 1.20 -19.85
CA ASN A 91 14.05 1.32 -18.65
C ASN A 91 14.66 2.73 -18.50
N PRO A 92 13.91 3.69 -17.96
CA PRO A 92 14.38 5.06 -17.81
C PRO A 92 15.35 5.28 -16.64
N SER A 93 15.79 4.21 -15.97
CA SER A 93 16.60 4.29 -14.74
C SER A 93 17.84 5.16 -14.90
N ARG A 94 18.51 5.16 -16.07
CA ARG A 94 19.68 6.02 -16.34
C ARG A 94 19.34 7.52 -16.33
N ILE A 95 18.18 7.87 -16.88
CA ILE A 95 17.71 9.26 -17.00
C ILE A 95 17.32 9.77 -15.63
N TRP A 96 16.56 8.96 -14.88
CA TRP A 96 16.18 9.29 -13.51
C TRP A 96 17.40 9.35 -12.59
N LYS A 97 18.38 8.46 -12.76
CA LYS A 97 19.65 8.50 -12.02
C LYS A 97 20.38 9.82 -12.20
N HIS A 98 20.61 10.23 -13.44
CA HIS A 98 21.28 11.50 -13.71
C HIS A 98 20.49 12.70 -13.15
N ALA A 99 19.16 12.70 -13.30
CA ALA A 99 18.33 13.78 -12.75
C ALA A 99 18.37 13.80 -11.21
N PHE A 100 18.28 12.63 -10.57
CA PHE A 100 18.35 12.47 -9.13
C PHE A 100 19.71 12.91 -8.56
N GLU A 101 20.82 12.51 -9.18
CA GLU A 101 22.17 12.77 -8.69
C GLU A 101 22.63 14.22 -8.94
N HIS A 102 22.21 14.83 -10.06
CA HIS A 102 22.80 16.07 -10.55
C HIS A 102 21.84 17.23 -10.78
N GLN A 103 20.53 17.01 -10.86
CA GLN A 103 19.57 18.06 -11.22
C GLN A 103 18.67 18.49 -10.07
N ILE A 104 18.62 17.71 -8.98
CA ILE A 104 17.79 18.02 -7.83
C ILE A 104 18.62 18.23 -6.55
N SER A 105 18.08 19.03 -5.64
CA SER A 105 18.74 19.32 -4.36
C SER A 105 18.84 18.09 -3.47
N ARG A 106 19.69 18.15 -2.44
CA ARG A 106 19.74 17.11 -1.40
C ARG A 106 18.38 16.93 -0.70
N ALA A 107 17.71 18.03 -0.36
CA ALA A 107 16.38 17.98 0.23
C ALA A 107 15.37 17.27 -0.69
N ALA A 108 15.41 17.57 -2.00
CA ALA A 108 14.57 16.88 -2.98
C ALA A 108 14.87 15.38 -3.07
N ARG A 109 16.15 14.96 -3.08
CA ARG A 109 16.51 13.54 -2.99
C ARG A 109 15.96 12.88 -1.73
N HIS A 110 16.12 13.54 -0.58
CA HIS A 110 15.62 13.02 0.70
C HIS A 110 14.09 12.84 0.68
N LEU A 111 13.36 13.77 0.06
CA LEU A 111 11.92 13.65 -0.09
C LEU A 111 11.54 12.42 -0.92
N LEU A 112 12.21 12.18 -2.04
CA LEU A 112 11.95 11.00 -2.89
C LEU A 112 12.27 9.68 -2.17
N LEU A 113 13.38 9.61 -1.43
CA LEU A 113 13.75 8.43 -0.64
C LEU A 113 12.70 8.14 0.45
N VAL A 114 12.23 9.17 1.15
CA VAL A 114 11.15 9.02 2.13
C VAL A 114 9.87 8.55 1.47
N MET A 115 9.46 9.16 0.34
CA MET A 115 8.24 8.77 -0.39
C MET A 115 8.26 7.31 -0.84
N ALA A 116 9.42 6.73 -1.16
CA ALA A 116 9.51 5.32 -1.53
C ALA A 116 9.18 4.36 -0.38
N SER A 117 9.28 4.83 0.87
CA SER A 117 8.79 4.11 2.06
C SER A 117 7.36 4.48 2.45
N MET A 118 6.69 5.40 1.77
CA MET A 118 5.34 5.86 2.13
C MET A 118 4.28 5.25 1.20
N PRO A 119 2.99 5.27 1.59
CA PRO A 119 1.89 4.85 0.71
C PRO A 119 1.93 5.58 -0.64
N GLU A 120 1.38 4.97 -1.69
CA GLU A 120 1.39 5.51 -3.06
C GLU A 120 0.84 6.94 -3.14
N HIS A 121 -0.24 7.18 -2.42
CA HIS A 121 -0.78 8.51 -2.14
C HIS A 121 -0.59 8.82 -0.67
N VAL A 122 0.00 9.98 -0.36
CA VAL A 122 0.24 10.45 1.01
C VAL A 122 -0.28 11.87 1.18
N PHE A 123 -0.86 12.18 2.34
CA PHE A 123 -1.22 13.57 2.65
C PHE A 123 0.04 14.40 2.92
N LEU A 124 0.00 15.66 2.49
CA LEU A 124 1.14 16.57 2.58
C LEU A 124 1.69 16.73 4.01
N ASN A 125 0.82 16.73 5.02
CA ASN A 125 1.23 16.85 6.42
C ASN A 125 1.97 15.61 6.92
N ASP A 126 1.55 14.41 6.51
CA ASP A 126 2.22 13.17 6.90
C ASP A 126 3.59 13.08 6.21
N LEU A 127 3.64 13.46 4.93
CA LEU A 127 4.89 13.56 4.18
C LEU A 127 5.85 14.60 4.79
N TYR A 128 5.33 15.75 5.26
CA TYR A 128 6.13 16.76 5.96
C TYR A 128 6.79 16.17 7.21
N THR A 129 6.02 15.45 8.04
CA THR A 129 6.51 14.82 9.27
C THR A 129 7.61 13.79 8.96
N ALA A 130 7.36 12.88 8.02
CA ALA A 130 8.33 11.87 7.63
C ALA A 130 9.60 12.48 6.99
N PHE A 131 9.44 13.49 6.13
CA PHE A 131 10.56 14.21 5.53
C PHE A 131 11.46 14.81 6.59
N TRP A 132 10.90 15.53 7.56
CA TRP A 132 11.73 16.20 8.58
C TRP A 132 12.40 15.23 9.53
N ALA A 133 11.76 14.10 9.85
CA ALA A 133 12.38 13.04 10.63
C ALA A 133 13.66 12.54 9.93
N PHE A 134 13.55 12.16 8.66
CA PHE A 134 14.67 11.68 7.85
C PHE A 134 15.73 12.76 7.58
N HIS A 135 15.30 13.95 7.18
CA HIS A 135 16.20 15.04 6.80
C HIS A 135 17.02 15.55 7.99
N ARG A 136 16.45 15.57 9.21
CA ARG A 136 17.18 15.92 10.44
C ARG A 136 18.07 14.79 10.92
N TYR A 137 17.64 13.54 10.79
CA TYR A 137 18.47 12.38 11.10
C TYR A 137 19.76 12.37 10.26
N ARG A 138 19.65 12.54 8.94
CA ARG A 138 20.83 12.64 8.06
C ARG A 138 21.69 13.86 8.31
N ARG A 139 21.08 14.98 8.72
CA ARG A 139 21.83 16.18 9.13
C ARG A 139 22.74 15.86 10.30
N GLN A 140 22.24 15.13 11.30
CA GLN A 140 23.03 14.73 12.47
C GLN A 140 24.18 13.80 12.09
N LEU A 141 23.98 12.91 11.12
CA LEU A 141 25.02 11.98 10.65
C LEU A 141 26.11 12.65 9.80
N HIS A 142 25.73 13.58 8.92
CA HIS A 142 26.63 14.09 7.87
C HIS A 142 27.00 15.58 8.02
N GLY A 143 26.42 16.30 8.98
CA GLY A 143 26.85 17.64 9.35
C GLY A 143 26.55 18.75 8.34
N TYR A 144 25.56 18.57 7.45
CA TYR A 144 25.16 19.63 6.51
C TYR A 144 24.16 20.64 7.13
N GLU A 145 23.98 21.79 6.49
CA GLU A 145 23.02 22.81 6.91
C GLU A 145 21.60 22.50 6.44
N THR A 146 20.61 22.88 7.24
CA THR A 146 19.18 22.73 6.93
C THR A 146 18.48 24.09 7.02
N SER A 147 17.59 24.37 6.08
CA SER A 147 16.73 25.55 6.04
C SER A 147 15.27 25.15 6.27
N GLU A 148 14.48 25.96 6.97
CA GLU A 148 13.03 25.76 7.11
C GLU A 148 12.30 25.70 5.76
N SER A 149 12.89 26.28 4.71
CA SER A 149 12.35 26.24 3.34
C SER A 149 12.62 24.92 2.61
N ASP A 150 13.51 24.05 3.11
CA ASP A 150 14.00 22.86 2.40
C ASP A 150 12.87 21.96 1.88
N PHE A 151 11.85 21.72 2.72
CA PHE A 151 10.70 20.91 2.31
C PHE A 151 9.90 21.57 1.17
N ARG A 152 9.66 22.89 1.28
CA ARG A 152 8.89 23.64 0.29
C ARG A 152 9.63 23.74 -1.03
N ASP A 153 10.92 23.99 -0.98
CA ASP A 153 11.78 24.11 -2.14
C ASP A 153 11.97 22.75 -2.82
N ALA A 154 12.09 21.68 -2.04
CA ALA A 154 12.07 20.31 -2.54
C ALA A 154 10.76 19.97 -3.26
N LEU A 155 9.60 20.25 -2.64
CA LEU A 155 8.29 20.01 -3.27
C LEU A 155 8.15 20.75 -4.59
N LYS A 156 8.45 22.06 -4.61
CA LYS A 156 8.37 22.88 -5.83
C LYS A 156 9.29 22.37 -6.94
N LEU A 157 10.48 21.91 -6.59
CA LEU A 157 11.45 21.39 -7.56
C LEU A 157 11.00 20.05 -8.16
N LEU A 158 10.34 19.22 -7.36
CA LEU A 158 9.90 17.88 -7.76
C LEU A 158 8.54 17.86 -8.45
N ASP A 159 7.67 18.83 -8.16
CA ASP A 159 6.32 18.92 -8.71
C ASP A 159 6.34 18.97 -10.25
N GLY A 160 5.44 18.19 -10.86
CA GLY A 160 5.33 18.04 -12.31
C GLY A 160 6.49 17.29 -13.00
N ASN A 161 7.50 16.83 -12.25
CA ASN A 161 8.63 16.07 -12.80
C ASN A 161 8.76 14.69 -12.16
N PHE A 162 8.90 14.65 -10.83
CA PHE A 162 9.08 13.42 -10.06
C PHE A 162 7.83 13.06 -9.25
N ILE A 163 7.12 14.08 -8.77
CA ILE A 163 5.93 13.92 -7.95
C ILE A 163 4.74 14.61 -8.60
N ASN A 164 3.56 14.17 -8.22
CA ASN A 164 2.29 14.79 -8.57
C ASN A 164 1.64 15.33 -7.28
N ILE A 165 1.18 16.59 -7.32
CA ILE A 165 0.47 17.22 -6.21
C ILE A 165 -0.99 17.40 -6.62
N GLN A 166 -1.89 16.74 -5.90
CA GLN A 166 -3.34 16.80 -6.13
C GLN A 166 -4.03 17.52 -4.98
N TYR A 167 -5.00 18.37 -5.32
CA TYR A 167 -5.84 19.07 -4.34
C TYR A 167 -7.21 18.42 -4.30
N GLN A 168 -7.66 18.05 -3.11
CA GLN A 168 -8.98 17.49 -2.89
C GLN A 168 -9.80 18.39 -1.98
N GLU A 169 -11.01 18.73 -2.41
CA GLU A 169 -11.99 19.42 -1.59
C GLU A 169 -12.81 18.38 -0.81
N PHE A 170 -12.84 18.53 0.52
CA PHE A 170 -13.52 17.60 1.42
C PHE A 170 -14.58 18.37 2.21
N GLY A 171 -15.85 18.26 1.80
CA GLY A 171 -16.97 18.91 2.50
C GLY A 171 -16.76 20.41 2.81
N CYS A 172 -17.44 20.90 3.84
CA CYS A 172 -17.47 22.33 4.19
C CYS A 172 -16.17 22.86 4.82
N ASP A 173 -15.18 22.02 5.14
CA ASP A 173 -13.97 22.49 5.81
C ASP A 173 -12.72 21.64 5.47
N LYS A 174 -11.80 22.31 4.78
CA LYS A 174 -10.39 21.98 4.48
C LYS A 174 -10.12 21.18 3.20
N ARG A 175 -9.51 21.89 2.23
CA ARG A 175 -8.73 21.32 1.14
C ARG A 175 -7.60 20.47 1.71
N LYS A 176 -7.53 19.19 1.33
CA LYS A 176 -6.39 18.32 1.62
C LYS A 176 -5.52 18.22 0.37
N THR A 177 -4.20 18.24 0.57
CA THR A 177 -3.22 18.07 -0.51
C THR A 177 -2.65 16.67 -0.43
N LEU A 178 -2.77 15.92 -1.52
CA LEU A 178 -2.15 14.61 -1.71
C LEU A 178 -0.92 14.73 -2.59
N VAL A 179 0.07 13.91 -2.29
CA VAL A 179 1.31 13.79 -3.04
C VAL A 179 1.50 12.33 -3.42
N SER A 180 1.89 12.07 -4.67
CA SER A 180 2.26 10.75 -5.17
C SER A 180 3.45 10.86 -6.12
N PHE A 181 4.07 9.74 -6.50
CA PHE A 181 4.99 9.78 -7.64
C PHE A 181 4.25 10.18 -8.91
N HIS A 182 4.92 10.94 -9.79
CA HIS A 182 4.32 11.42 -11.04
C HIS A 182 4.11 10.29 -12.07
N ASN A 183 4.98 9.29 -12.05
CA ASN A 183 4.92 8.13 -12.94
C ASN A 183 5.51 6.90 -12.24
N PRO A 184 4.96 5.69 -12.46
CA PRO A 184 5.49 4.43 -11.91
C PRO A 184 7.00 4.22 -12.11
N SER A 185 7.55 4.65 -13.25
CA SER A 185 8.98 4.57 -13.57
C SER A 185 9.89 5.40 -12.66
N VAL A 186 9.39 6.50 -12.07
CA VAL A 186 10.15 7.26 -11.05
C VAL A 186 10.24 6.43 -9.79
N GLN A 187 9.11 5.86 -9.37
CA GLN A 187 9.04 5.00 -8.20
C GLN A 187 9.94 3.77 -8.38
N ASP A 188 9.85 3.07 -9.52
CA ASP A 188 10.71 1.94 -9.85
C ASP A 188 12.21 2.31 -9.79
N PHE A 189 12.58 3.49 -10.29
CA PHE A 189 13.95 3.97 -10.19
C PHE A 189 14.38 4.17 -8.74
N ILE A 190 13.57 4.81 -7.89
CA ILE A 190 13.94 5.04 -6.49
C ILE A 190 14.00 3.72 -5.71
N GLU A 191 13.08 2.79 -5.97
CA GLU A 191 13.10 1.45 -5.38
C GLU A 191 14.36 0.67 -5.78
N ASN A 192 14.76 0.73 -7.06
CA ASN A 192 16.01 0.11 -7.51
C ASN A 192 17.23 0.78 -6.86
N HIS A 193 17.26 2.12 -6.78
CA HIS A 193 18.33 2.86 -6.10
C HIS A 193 18.47 2.43 -4.62
N LEU A 194 17.35 2.30 -3.91
CA LEU A 194 17.32 1.82 -2.52
C LEU A 194 17.79 0.37 -2.36
N SER A 195 17.59 -0.47 -3.38
CA SER A 195 18.11 -1.85 -3.38
C SER A 195 19.64 -1.91 -3.56
N GLU A 196 20.23 -0.92 -4.24
CA GLU A 196 21.67 -0.83 -4.47
C GLU A 196 22.41 -0.13 -3.30
N VAL A 197 21.74 0.81 -2.62
CA VAL A 197 22.34 1.65 -1.56
C VAL A 197 21.78 1.29 -0.19
N GLU A 198 22.37 0.27 0.44
CA GLU A 198 21.90 -0.26 1.74
C GLU A 198 21.88 0.79 2.87
N ASP A 199 22.78 1.78 2.83
CA ASP A 199 22.83 2.83 3.86
C ASP A 199 21.63 3.78 3.76
N ASP A 200 21.05 3.98 2.56
CA ASP A 200 19.80 4.72 2.41
C ASP A 200 18.66 4.00 3.11
N ILE A 201 18.60 2.66 3.00
CA ILE A 201 17.63 1.83 3.71
C ILE A 201 17.80 1.93 5.22
N ARG A 202 19.05 1.85 5.71
CA ARG A 202 19.34 2.01 7.14
C ARG A 202 18.84 3.34 7.69
N ASP A 203 19.07 4.42 6.94
CA ASP A 203 18.66 5.76 7.35
C ASP A 203 17.13 5.90 7.37
N ILE A 204 16.43 5.31 6.40
CA ILE A 204 14.96 5.28 6.37
C ILE A 204 14.43 4.52 7.58
N ILE A 205 15.01 3.37 7.90
CA ILE A 205 14.65 2.56 9.07
C ILE A 205 14.80 3.37 10.36
N ASN A 206 15.96 3.99 10.57
CA ASN A 206 16.24 4.72 11.81
C ASN A 206 15.41 6.01 11.96
N ALA A 207 15.06 6.64 10.85
CA ALA A 207 14.24 7.85 10.85
C ALA A 207 12.73 7.60 10.73
N GLY A 208 12.30 6.35 10.55
CA GLY A 208 10.90 5.99 10.34
C GLY A 208 10.00 6.45 11.49
N VAL A 209 8.87 7.06 11.14
CA VAL A 209 7.89 7.61 12.10
C VAL A 209 6.50 6.98 11.98
N TYR A 210 6.23 6.29 10.87
CA TYR A 210 4.98 5.57 10.61
C TYR A 210 5.22 4.07 10.47
N LEU A 211 4.30 3.25 10.99
CA LEU A 211 4.39 1.79 10.85
C LEU A 211 4.32 1.37 9.38
N GLU A 212 3.56 2.11 8.57
CA GLU A 212 3.42 1.89 7.13
C GLU A 212 4.77 1.91 6.42
N GLN A 213 5.77 2.68 6.92
CA GLN A 213 7.10 2.69 6.31
C GLN A 213 7.79 1.34 6.38
N TYR A 214 7.69 0.67 7.53
CA TYR A 214 8.26 -0.66 7.71
C TYR A 214 7.46 -1.72 6.95
N ASN A 215 6.13 -1.59 6.91
CA ASN A 215 5.28 -2.49 6.14
C ASN A 215 5.61 -2.43 4.65
N ILE A 216 5.73 -1.22 4.09
CA ILE A 216 6.03 -1.00 2.66
C ILE A 216 7.42 -1.52 2.31
N LEU A 217 8.44 -1.22 3.14
CA LEU A 217 9.78 -1.77 2.95
C LEU A 217 9.81 -3.30 3.01
N TRP A 218 8.98 -3.93 3.83
CA TRP A 218 8.88 -5.39 3.96
C TRP A 218 8.16 -6.07 2.80
N THR A 219 7.13 -5.41 2.25
CA THR A 219 6.16 -6.02 1.30
C THR A 219 6.46 -5.71 -0.17
N ARG A 220 7.02 -4.53 -0.50
CA ARG A 220 7.26 -4.16 -1.90
C ARG A 220 8.25 -5.14 -2.56
N ARG A 221 7.75 -5.77 -3.63
CA ARG A 221 8.37 -6.80 -4.49
C ARG A 221 8.77 -8.13 -3.85
N ARG A 222 7.94 -8.66 -2.94
CA ARG A 222 7.83 -10.13 -2.84
C ARG A 222 7.01 -10.68 -4.01
N HIS A 223 7.61 -10.75 -5.20
CA HIS A 223 7.14 -11.72 -6.17
C HIS A 223 7.50 -13.10 -5.60
N TYR A 224 6.50 -13.83 -5.12
CA TYR A 224 6.62 -15.24 -4.77
C TYR A 224 7.17 -16.02 -5.98
N GLN A 225 8.49 -16.23 -6.05
CA GLN A 225 9.01 -17.38 -6.77
C GLN A 225 8.79 -18.59 -5.87
N PHE A 226 7.64 -19.25 -6.06
CA PHE A 226 7.39 -20.56 -5.50
C PHE A 226 8.35 -21.58 -6.14
N THR A 227 9.56 -21.70 -5.61
CA THR A 227 10.36 -22.93 -5.75
C THR A 227 10.36 -23.65 -4.41
N ALA A 228 9.72 -24.82 -4.39
CA ALA A 228 9.34 -25.60 -3.22
C ALA A 228 10.50 -26.23 -2.41
N ALA A 229 11.66 -25.57 -2.29
CA ALA A 229 12.80 -26.11 -1.57
C ALA A 229 13.54 -25.11 -0.66
N GLN A 230 13.32 -23.80 -0.79
CA GLN A 230 13.88 -22.78 0.10
C GLN A 230 13.04 -21.51 -0.08
N ILE A 231 12.48 -20.97 1.01
CA ILE A 231 12.00 -19.59 1.00
C ILE A 231 13.26 -18.74 0.96
N ASP A 232 13.69 -18.38 -0.24
CA ASP A 232 14.72 -17.37 -0.39
C ASP A 232 14.07 -16.05 0.00
N ILE A 233 14.30 -15.61 1.25
CA ILE A 233 13.84 -14.31 1.75
C ILE A 233 14.72 -13.25 1.10
N THR A 234 14.64 -13.13 -0.22
CA THR A 234 15.19 -11.99 -0.93
C THR A 234 14.16 -10.88 -0.79
N THR A 235 14.14 -10.23 0.38
CA THR A 235 13.60 -8.86 0.42
C THR A 235 14.38 -8.06 -0.62
N GLN A 236 13.68 -7.29 -1.47
CA GLN A 236 14.30 -6.44 -2.50
C GLN A 236 15.46 -5.61 -1.93
N TYR A 237 15.37 -5.27 -0.64
CA TYR A 237 16.37 -4.54 0.12
C TYR A 237 17.17 -5.51 1.00
N SER A 238 18.35 -5.95 0.55
CA SER A 238 19.32 -6.68 1.39
C SER A 238 19.67 -5.90 2.67
N GLY A 239 19.63 -4.57 2.59
CA GLY A 239 19.79 -3.66 3.72
C GLY A 239 18.84 -3.93 4.89
N ILE A 240 17.61 -4.41 4.65
CA ILE A 240 16.68 -4.76 5.74
C ILE A 240 17.22 -5.95 6.53
N ILE A 241 17.75 -6.97 5.84
CA ILE A 241 18.31 -8.16 6.50
C ILE A 241 19.60 -7.79 7.24
N LYS A 242 20.42 -6.91 6.66
CA LYS A 242 21.65 -6.40 7.27
C LYS A 242 21.39 -5.59 8.55
N TYR A 243 20.34 -4.77 8.55
CA TYR A 243 19.96 -3.87 9.64
C TYR A 243 18.66 -4.31 10.32
N PHE A 244 18.47 -5.63 10.46
CA PHE A 244 17.20 -6.21 10.88
C PHE A 244 16.85 -5.87 12.33
N SER A 245 17.84 -5.76 13.21
CA SER A 245 17.62 -5.33 14.60
C SER A 245 17.10 -3.89 14.67
N GLU A 246 17.68 -2.95 13.90
CA GLU A 246 17.14 -1.59 13.79
C GLU A 246 15.74 -1.58 13.17
N PHE A 247 15.47 -2.46 12.20
CA PHE A 247 14.15 -2.62 11.58
C PHE A 247 13.09 -3.05 12.60
N LEU A 248 13.38 -4.06 13.43
CA LEU A 248 12.48 -4.52 14.48
C LEU A 248 12.24 -3.45 15.55
N ALA A 249 13.29 -2.74 15.97
CA ALA A 249 13.18 -1.63 16.92
C ALA A 249 12.30 -0.50 16.37
N GLY A 250 12.44 -0.21 15.08
CA GLY A 250 11.60 0.74 14.36
C GLY A 250 10.13 0.35 14.35
N ILE A 251 9.82 -0.91 13.99
CA ILE A 251 8.45 -1.46 14.06
C ILE A 251 7.88 -1.27 15.48
N GLN A 252 8.61 -1.70 16.50
CA GLN A 252 8.17 -1.61 17.89
C GLN A 252 7.82 -0.18 18.29
N LYS A 253 8.67 0.78 17.92
CA LYS A 253 8.48 2.21 18.19
C LYS A 253 7.23 2.78 17.50
N THR A 254 6.91 2.29 16.31
CA THR A 254 5.79 2.84 15.50
C THR A 254 4.50 2.03 15.59
N LEU A 255 4.44 0.92 16.35
CA LEU A 255 3.20 0.14 16.49
C LEU A 255 1.99 0.99 16.91
N GLU A 256 2.21 2.03 17.70
CA GLU A 256 1.18 2.94 18.21
C GLU A 256 1.24 4.34 17.58
N SER A 257 2.00 4.53 16.50
CA SER A 257 2.03 5.80 15.77
C SER A 257 0.66 6.14 15.17
N GLU A 258 0.49 7.41 14.81
CA GLU A 258 -0.55 7.80 13.84
C GLU A 258 -0.36 7.02 12.53
N THR A 259 -1.42 6.93 11.72
CA THR A 259 -1.38 6.28 10.41
C THR A 259 -1.11 7.33 9.33
N CYS A 260 -0.26 6.99 8.36
CA CYS A 260 -0.18 7.71 7.11
C CYS A 260 -0.85 6.95 5.94
N ARG A 261 -1.49 5.81 6.22
CA ARG A 261 -2.18 4.99 5.22
C ARG A 261 -3.39 5.75 4.68
N VAL A 262 -3.48 5.76 3.35
CA VAL A 262 -4.56 6.41 2.62
C VAL A 262 -5.37 5.33 1.91
N ALA A 263 -6.69 5.35 2.12
CA ALA A 263 -7.64 4.59 1.33
C ALA A 263 -8.35 5.51 0.33
N ALA A 264 -8.78 4.93 -0.78
CA ALA A 264 -9.52 5.62 -1.82
C ALA A 264 -10.95 5.06 -1.91
N HIS A 265 -11.94 5.93 -1.94
CA HIS A 265 -13.35 5.57 -2.12
C HIS A 265 -13.96 6.33 -3.29
N TYR A 266 -14.61 5.60 -4.18
CA TYR A 266 -15.23 6.18 -5.37
C TYR A 266 -16.69 6.53 -5.07
N PHE A 267 -17.02 7.83 -5.12
CA PHE A 267 -18.37 8.32 -4.84
C PHE A 267 -18.77 9.35 -5.89
N ASN A 268 -19.98 9.23 -6.45
CA ASN A 268 -20.50 10.15 -7.48
C ASN A 268 -19.50 10.47 -8.62
N LYS A 269 -18.86 9.42 -9.17
CA LYS A 269 -17.85 9.53 -10.24
C LYS A 269 -16.59 10.32 -9.87
N SER A 270 -16.35 10.52 -8.59
CA SER A 270 -15.18 11.21 -8.06
C SER A 270 -14.45 10.31 -7.06
N LEU A 271 -13.13 10.32 -7.11
CA LEU A 271 -12.29 9.55 -6.19
C LEU A 271 -11.97 10.40 -4.96
N PHE A 272 -12.27 9.87 -3.78
CA PHE A 272 -12.03 10.50 -2.49
C PHE A 272 -10.95 9.77 -1.71
N TYR A 273 -10.06 10.50 -1.05
CA TYR A 273 -9.00 9.92 -0.24
C TYR A 273 -9.18 10.27 1.24
N PHE A 274 -8.98 9.29 2.12
CA PHE A 274 -9.09 9.48 3.56
C PHE A 274 -8.04 8.63 4.28
N LEU A 275 -7.73 9.03 5.52
CA LEU A 275 -6.85 8.25 6.37
C LEU A 275 -7.57 6.97 6.77
N ASP A 276 -6.92 5.84 6.52
CA ASP A 276 -7.40 4.53 6.90
C ASP A 276 -6.51 4.00 8.03
N LYS A 277 -7.09 3.79 9.20
CA LYS A 277 -6.35 3.40 10.39
C LYS A 277 -6.33 1.88 10.51
N PRO A 278 -5.17 1.22 10.35
CA PRO A 278 -5.07 -0.21 10.59
C PRO A 278 -5.47 -0.56 12.01
N SER A 279 -6.24 -1.64 12.14
CA SER A 279 -6.58 -2.19 13.44
C SER A 279 -5.33 -2.78 14.11
N PHE A 280 -5.39 -3.00 15.43
CA PHE A 280 -4.25 -3.58 16.12
C PHE A 280 -4.02 -5.06 15.72
N GLU A 281 -5.07 -5.77 15.32
CA GLU A 281 -4.99 -7.12 14.75
C GLU A 281 -4.18 -7.12 13.45
N GLU A 282 -4.43 -6.16 12.55
CA GLU A 282 -3.68 -6.04 11.29
C GLU A 282 -2.19 -5.78 11.55
N LYS A 283 -1.90 -4.86 12.49
CA LYS A 283 -0.52 -4.58 12.93
C LYS A 283 0.14 -5.82 13.55
N THR A 284 -0.63 -6.62 14.29
CA THR A 284 -0.16 -7.88 14.88
C THR A 284 0.17 -8.91 13.80
N ASN A 285 -0.70 -9.07 12.79
CA ASN A 285 -0.43 -9.96 11.65
C ASN A 285 0.85 -9.56 10.92
N PHE A 286 1.10 -8.27 10.72
CA PHE A 286 2.35 -7.78 10.13
C PHE A 286 3.59 -8.21 10.96
N VAL A 287 3.57 -8.01 12.29
CA VAL A 287 4.68 -8.46 13.16
C VAL A 287 4.88 -9.98 13.09
N LEU A 288 3.79 -10.75 13.08
CA LEU A 288 3.86 -12.21 12.95
C LEU A 288 4.38 -12.64 11.58
N ASP A 289 4.04 -11.92 10.50
CA ASP A 289 4.58 -12.15 9.16
C ASP A 289 6.10 -11.95 9.15
N VAL A 290 6.57 -10.85 9.74
CA VAL A 290 8.01 -10.54 9.88
C VAL A 290 8.73 -11.66 10.63
N THR A 291 8.18 -12.05 11.79
CA THR A 291 8.77 -13.05 12.69
C THR A 291 8.77 -14.45 12.10
N SER A 292 7.71 -14.82 11.38
CA SER A 292 7.58 -16.16 10.79
C SER A 292 8.63 -16.45 9.72
N LEU A 293 9.06 -15.41 9.01
CA LEU A 293 10.04 -15.48 7.93
C LEU A 293 11.46 -15.37 8.49
N VAL A 294 11.74 -14.39 9.33
CA VAL A 294 13.06 -14.21 9.95
C VAL A 294 12.95 -14.56 11.43
N ARG A 295 13.10 -15.85 11.73
CA ARG A 295 13.06 -16.37 13.09
C ARG A 295 14.37 -16.09 13.81
N ASN A 296 14.35 -15.15 14.74
CA ASN A 296 15.44 -14.89 15.67
C ASN A 296 14.88 -14.45 17.04
N PRO A 297 15.70 -14.40 18.11
CA PRO A 297 15.22 -14.07 19.44
C PRO A 297 14.53 -12.70 19.56
N GLU A 298 15.02 -11.68 18.83
CA GLU A 298 14.48 -10.32 18.86
C GLU A 298 13.10 -10.24 18.20
N SER A 299 12.91 -10.91 17.05
CA SER A 299 11.61 -10.97 16.37
C SER A 299 10.58 -11.75 17.19
N GLU A 300 11.00 -12.84 17.84
CA GLU A 300 10.15 -13.57 18.77
C GLU A 300 9.75 -12.75 19.99
N GLU A 301 10.65 -11.94 20.54
CA GLU A 301 10.36 -11.03 21.66
C GLU A 301 9.35 -9.96 21.25
N LEU A 302 9.53 -9.34 20.07
CA LEU A 302 8.59 -8.36 19.53
C LEU A 302 7.21 -8.98 19.30
N ALA A 303 7.15 -10.20 18.75
CA ALA A 303 5.89 -10.93 18.59
C ALA A 303 5.20 -11.17 19.94
N LYS A 304 5.93 -11.65 20.95
CA LYS A 304 5.39 -11.87 22.31
C LYS A 304 4.81 -10.59 22.92
N LEU A 305 5.54 -9.48 22.81
CA LEU A 305 5.09 -8.19 23.33
C LEU A 305 3.84 -7.68 22.60
N THR A 306 3.80 -7.84 21.28
CA THR A 306 2.65 -7.43 20.44
C THR A 306 1.41 -8.27 20.77
N ILE A 307 1.57 -9.58 20.93
CA ILE A 307 0.48 -10.49 21.34
C ILE A 307 -0.04 -10.14 22.73
N SER A 308 0.85 -9.85 23.69
CA SER A 308 0.44 -9.45 25.03
C SER A 308 -0.42 -8.18 25.01
N LYS A 309 -0.07 -7.20 24.17
CA LYS A 309 -0.90 -6.02 23.95
C LYS A 309 -2.24 -6.37 23.30
N LEU A 310 -2.24 -7.21 22.28
CA LEU A 310 -3.48 -7.67 21.62
C LEU A 310 -4.43 -8.33 22.62
N LYS A 311 -3.93 -9.21 23.50
CA LYS A 311 -4.74 -9.85 24.56
C LYS A 311 -5.45 -8.83 25.44
N ASN A 312 -4.73 -7.80 25.89
CA ASN A 312 -5.31 -6.74 26.72
C ASN A 312 -6.41 -5.97 25.98
N LEU A 313 -6.20 -5.68 24.69
CA LEU A 313 -7.20 -5.00 23.86
C LEU A 313 -8.45 -5.86 23.64
N LEU A 314 -8.28 -7.14 23.31
CA LEU A 314 -9.37 -8.08 23.12
C LEU A 314 -10.23 -8.23 24.38
N GLN A 315 -9.61 -8.24 25.56
CA GLN A 315 -10.31 -8.26 26.85
C GLN A 315 -11.15 -6.99 27.10
N SER A 316 -10.73 -5.85 26.55
CA SER A 316 -11.49 -4.60 26.64
C SER A 316 -12.65 -4.48 25.63
N GLN A 317 -12.75 -5.41 24.67
CA GLN A 317 -13.85 -5.58 23.70
C GLN A 317 -14.22 -4.34 22.85
N THR A 318 -13.29 -3.43 22.59
CA THR A 318 -13.58 -2.25 21.75
C THR A 318 -13.13 -2.45 20.30
N ASN A 319 -14.08 -2.40 19.35
CA ASN A 319 -13.85 -2.26 17.89
C ASN A 319 -12.81 -3.23 17.31
N ILE A 320 -13.09 -4.53 17.38
CA ILE A 320 -12.20 -5.63 16.95
C ILE A 320 -12.30 -5.81 15.43
N ASN A 321 -11.18 -5.85 14.73
CA ASN A 321 -11.19 -6.26 13.32
C ASN A 321 -11.26 -7.79 13.21
N HIS A 322 -12.45 -8.22 12.83
CA HIS A 322 -12.88 -9.60 12.74
C HIS A 322 -12.06 -10.46 11.75
N SER A 323 -11.83 -10.00 10.52
CA SER A 323 -11.12 -10.77 9.50
C SER A 323 -9.64 -10.98 9.85
N GLU A 324 -8.99 -9.95 10.40
CA GLU A 324 -7.60 -10.01 10.82
C GLU A 324 -7.41 -10.93 12.05
N LEU A 325 -8.39 -10.98 12.95
CA LEU A 325 -8.37 -11.90 14.08
C LEU A 325 -8.41 -13.37 13.63
N VAL A 326 -9.22 -13.71 12.62
CA VAL A 326 -9.28 -15.06 12.04
C VAL A 326 -7.92 -15.50 11.53
N ARG A 327 -7.17 -14.60 10.86
CA ARG A 327 -5.81 -14.90 10.37
C ARG A 327 -4.85 -15.23 11.51
N ILE A 328 -4.91 -14.50 12.62
CA ILE A 328 -4.08 -14.74 13.81
C ILE A 328 -4.38 -16.13 14.39
N VAL A 329 -5.65 -16.47 14.58
CA VAL A 329 -6.03 -17.77 15.16
C VAL A 329 -5.69 -18.93 14.23
N THR A 330 -5.89 -18.77 12.93
CA THR A 330 -5.51 -19.77 11.92
C THR A 330 -4.01 -20.05 12.01
N ARG A 331 -3.19 -19.00 12.13
CA ARG A 331 -1.73 -19.13 12.32
C ARG A 331 -1.40 -19.86 13.64
N LEU A 332 -2.10 -19.55 14.72
CA LEU A 332 -1.92 -20.22 16.01
C LEU A 332 -2.16 -21.74 15.91
N LYS A 333 -3.18 -22.17 15.15
CA LYS A 333 -3.47 -23.60 14.93
C LYS A 333 -2.46 -24.28 14.01
N SER A 334 -2.12 -23.66 12.89
CA SER A 334 -1.39 -24.33 11.80
C SER A 334 0.13 -24.27 11.95
N PHE A 335 0.68 -23.15 12.46
CA PHE A 335 2.13 -22.89 12.41
C PHE A 335 2.75 -22.55 13.76
N GLY A 336 1.91 -22.40 14.80
CA GLY A 336 2.32 -21.90 16.11
C GLY A 336 2.64 -20.40 16.08
N ILE A 337 2.61 -19.78 17.25
CA ILE A 337 2.93 -18.37 17.45
C ILE A 337 3.98 -18.27 18.56
N PRO A 338 5.04 -17.46 18.42
CA PRO A 338 6.05 -17.29 19.47
C PRO A 338 5.43 -16.90 20.82
N GLY A 339 5.75 -17.67 21.86
CA GLY A 339 5.22 -17.47 23.21
C GLY A 339 3.80 -17.99 23.45
N GLU A 340 3.12 -18.51 22.44
CA GLU A 340 1.77 -19.06 22.58
C GLU A 340 1.73 -20.57 22.36
N LYS A 341 0.93 -21.25 23.17
CA LYS A 341 0.58 -22.66 22.96
C LYS A 341 -0.66 -22.73 22.04
N PRO A 342 -0.82 -23.78 21.22
CA PRO A 342 -1.98 -23.91 20.32
C PRO A 342 -3.36 -23.81 20.99
N LYS A 343 -3.47 -24.18 22.28
CA LYS A 343 -4.67 -23.98 23.13
C LYS A 343 -4.35 -23.14 24.39
N GLY A 344 -3.39 -22.22 24.25
CA GLY A 344 -2.91 -21.34 25.31
C GLY A 344 -3.86 -20.18 25.61
N GLU A 345 -3.36 -19.16 26.31
CA GLU A 345 -4.17 -18.03 26.75
C GLU A 345 -4.77 -17.23 25.59
N LEU A 346 -4.01 -16.94 24.52
CA LEU A 346 -4.55 -16.21 23.36
C LEU A 346 -5.72 -16.98 22.73
N TYR A 347 -5.61 -18.30 22.64
CA TYR A 347 -6.66 -19.16 22.13
C TYR A 347 -7.95 -19.02 22.93
N GLN A 348 -7.85 -19.08 24.26
CA GLN A 348 -8.99 -18.97 25.17
C GLN A 348 -9.64 -17.59 25.09
N ILE A 349 -8.84 -16.52 25.02
CA ILE A 349 -9.35 -15.15 24.87
C ILE A 349 -10.13 -15.03 23.56
N VAL A 350 -9.56 -15.46 22.43
CA VAL A 350 -10.25 -15.34 21.14
C VAL A 350 -11.51 -16.21 21.08
N SER A 351 -11.48 -17.41 21.66
CA SER A 351 -12.68 -18.24 21.81
C SER A 351 -13.78 -17.51 22.60
N SER A 352 -13.43 -16.89 23.73
CA SER A 352 -14.40 -16.15 24.56
C SER A 352 -14.95 -14.89 23.87
N VAL A 353 -14.12 -14.18 23.10
CA VAL A 353 -14.53 -13.04 22.28
C VAL A 353 -15.50 -13.50 21.19
N THR A 354 -15.20 -14.63 20.55
CA THR A 354 -16.05 -15.25 19.52
C THR A 354 -17.41 -15.63 20.09
N GLU A 355 -17.43 -16.32 21.24
CA GLU A 355 -18.67 -16.66 21.95
C GLU A 355 -19.50 -15.41 22.27
N ASN A 356 -18.86 -14.35 22.75
CA ASN A 356 -19.56 -13.11 23.09
C ASN A 356 -20.17 -12.43 21.86
N ILE A 357 -19.41 -12.31 20.76
CA ILE A 357 -19.91 -11.74 19.50
C ILE A 357 -21.15 -12.50 19.02
N ILE A 358 -21.08 -13.83 18.97
CA ILE A 358 -22.22 -14.63 18.50
C ILE A 358 -23.39 -14.57 19.48
N MET A 359 -23.13 -14.52 20.79
CA MET A 359 -24.21 -14.56 21.78
C MET A 359 -24.90 -13.21 21.99
N ASN A 360 -24.21 -12.10 21.78
CA ASN A 360 -24.68 -10.77 22.20
C ASN A 360 -24.69 -9.72 21.07
N GLN A 361 -24.07 -9.99 19.93
CA GLN A 361 -23.93 -9.02 18.84
C GLN A 361 -24.50 -9.53 17.51
N LEU A 362 -25.44 -10.50 17.55
CA LEU A 362 -26.25 -10.92 16.40
C LEU A 362 -27.31 -9.85 16.00
N GLU A 363 -26.91 -8.61 15.78
CA GLU A 363 -27.76 -7.50 15.27
C GLU A 363 -27.36 -7.08 13.84
N GLU A 364 -28.13 -6.18 13.19
CA GLU A 364 -27.89 -5.74 11.79
C GLU A 364 -26.43 -5.32 11.50
N GLY A 365 -25.84 -5.85 10.42
CA GLY A 365 -24.52 -5.45 9.91
C GLY A 365 -23.35 -6.42 10.18
N ILE A 366 -23.65 -7.68 10.50
CA ILE A 366 -22.63 -8.70 10.80
C ILE A 366 -22.06 -9.33 9.54
N ASP A 367 -20.74 -9.53 9.58
CA ASP A 367 -20.03 -10.38 8.63
C ASP A 367 -20.26 -11.86 8.98
N TYR A 368 -21.26 -12.47 8.32
CA TYR A 368 -21.57 -13.89 8.49
C TYR A 368 -20.44 -14.82 8.01
N GLU A 369 -19.64 -14.41 7.03
CA GLU A 369 -18.48 -15.17 6.56
C GLU A 369 -17.38 -15.25 7.63
N PHE A 370 -17.20 -14.15 8.38
CA PHE A 370 -16.34 -14.12 9.55
C PHE A 370 -16.81 -15.09 10.65
N ILE A 371 -18.10 -15.08 11.01
CA ILE A 371 -18.62 -16.00 12.04
C ILE A 371 -18.45 -17.45 11.59
N ALA A 372 -18.72 -17.77 10.33
CA ALA A 372 -18.48 -19.10 9.78
C ALA A 372 -17.01 -19.52 9.88
N SER A 373 -16.10 -18.60 9.55
CA SER A 373 -14.65 -18.83 9.62
C SER A 373 -14.19 -19.12 11.05
N LEU A 374 -14.66 -18.36 12.04
CA LEU A 374 -14.36 -18.62 13.44
C LEU A 374 -15.01 -19.91 13.93
N LEU A 375 -16.25 -20.20 13.56
CA LEU A 375 -16.91 -21.46 13.91
C LEU A 375 -16.15 -22.64 13.33
N ASN A 376 -15.72 -22.61 12.07
CA ASN A 376 -14.89 -23.67 11.50
C ASN A 376 -13.61 -23.91 12.30
N ILE A 377 -13.02 -22.84 12.83
CA ILE A 377 -11.86 -22.94 13.69
C ILE A 377 -12.26 -23.56 15.03
N PHE A 378 -13.25 -23.03 15.75
CA PHE A 378 -13.55 -23.41 17.14
C PHE A 378 -14.61 -24.50 17.31
N TYR A 379 -15.21 -25.02 16.24
CA TYR A 379 -16.39 -25.91 16.29
C TYR A 379 -16.20 -27.10 17.23
N GLU A 380 -15.03 -27.73 17.17
CA GLU A 380 -14.71 -28.91 17.99
C GLU A 380 -14.49 -28.60 19.47
N ASP A 381 -14.29 -27.33 19.84
CA ASP A 381 -14.09 -26.91 21.22
C ASP A 381 -15.38 -26.49 21.93
N TYR A 382 -16.49 -26.30 21.19
CA TYR A 382 -17.79 -25.97 21.78
C TYR A 382 -18.52 -27.21 22.31
N SER A 383 -19.12 -27.10 23.49
CA SER A 383 -20.03 -28.13 24.00
C SER A 383 -21.30 -28.23 23.15
N ASN A 384 -21.94 -29.41 23.13
CA ASN A 384 -23.20 -29.61 22.42
C ASN A 384 -24.31 -28.64 22.85
N SER A 385 -24.32 -28.22 24.13
CA SER A 385 -25.26 -27.22 24.62
C SER A 385 -24.96 -25.82 24.08
N GLN A 386 -23.68 -25.43 23.99
CA GLN A 386 -23.30 -24.15 23.38
C GLN A 386 -23.64 -24.15 21.88
N ILE A 387 -23.31 -25.21 21.14
CA ILE A 387 -23.67 -25.36 19.72
C ILE A 387 -25.18 -25.22 19.53
N LYS A 388 -25.97 -25.84 20.41
CA LYS A 388 -27.43 -25.75 20.36
C LYS A 388 -27.95 -24.34 20.60
N THR A 389 -27.44 -23.63 21.61
CA THR A 389 -27.84 -22.25 21.89
C THR A 389 -27.41 -21.28 20.79
N LEU A 390 -26.19 -21.44 20.24
CA LEU A 390 -25.70 -20.68 19.08
C LEU A 390 -26.62 -20.90 17.87
N THR A 391 -27.01 -22.16 17.64
CA THR A 391 -27.94 -22.55 16.58
C THR A 391 -29.31 -21.89 16.74
N GLU A 392 -29.88 -21.89 17.95
CA GLU A 392 -31.21 -21.30 18.22
C GLU A 392 -31.21 -19.78 18.03
N LYS A 393 -30.25 -19.06 18.62
CA LYS A 393 -30.12 -17.61 18.46
C LYS A 393 -29.87 -17.17 17.02
N PHE A 394 -29.05 -17.93 16.30
CA PHE A 394 -28.80 -17.67 14.89
C PHE A 394 -30.07 -17.84 14.05
N GLN A 395 -30.88 -18.88 14.32
CA GLN A 395 -32.15 -19.07 13.62
C GLN A 395 -33.13 -17.92 13.89
N GLU A 396 -33.19 -17.41 15.12
CA GLU A 396 -34.01 -16.24 15.48
C GLU A 396 -33.56 -14.98 14.71
N SER A 397 -32.26 -14.67 14.72
CA SER A 397 -31.68 -13.54 13.96
C SER A 397 -31.94 -13.64 12.45
N CYS A 398 -31.78 -14.82 11.86
CA CYS A 398 -32.08 -15.05 10.44
C CYS A 398 -33.55 -14.76 10.12
N ILE A 399 -34.47 -15.15 11.00
CA ILE A 399 -35.91 -14.96 10.79
C ILE A 399 -36.24 -13.48 10.83
N ASP A 400 -35.71 -12.75 11.80
CA ASP A 400 -35.96 -11.31 11.96
C ASP A 400 -35.41 -10.48 10.79
N GLU A 401 -34.20 -10.81 10.30
CA GLU A 401 -33.59 -10.12 9.16
C GLU A 401 -34.37 -10.40 7.86
N VAL A 402 -34.73 -11.66 7.60
CA VAL A 402 -35.54 -12.03 6.43
C VAL A 402 -36.93 -11.39 6.47
N ASP A 403 -37.59 -11.37 7.62
CA ASP A 403 -38.91 -10.73 7.77
C ASP A 403 -38.82 -9.20 7.60
N THR A 404 -37.72 -8.57 8.01
CA THR A 404 -37.45 -7.14 7.80
C THR A 404 -37.23 -6.82 6.33
N VAL A 405 -36.44 -7.65 5.63
CA VAL A 405 -36.18 -7.45 4.20
C VAL A 405 -37.41 -7.71 3.32
N ILE A 406 -38.22 -8.73 3.63
CA ILE A 406 -39.49 -8.99 2.93
C ILE A 406 -40.45 -7.79 3.05
N ARG A 407 -40.43 -7.05 4.17
CA ARG A 407 -41.29 -5.87 4.38
C ARG A 407 -40.82 -4.62 3.63
N ASN A 408 -39.52 -4.48 3.38
CA ASN A 408 -38.92 -3.29 2.76
C ASN A 408 -38.78 -3.41 1.24
N SER A 409 -39.47 -4.35 0.60
CA SER A 409 -39.40 -4.72 -0.82
C SER A 409 -39.47 -3.51 -1.78
N SER A 410 -38.31 -2.89 -2.04
CA SER A 410 -38.00 -2.01 -3.17
C SER A 410 -36.50 -1.63 -3.10
N ASN A 411 -35.62 -2.46 -3.70
CA ASN A 411 -34.30 -2.12 -4.30
C ASN A 411 -33.00 -2.80 -3.81
N GLU A 412 -32.97 -3.80 -2.94
CA GLU A 412 -31.70 -4.45 -2.55
C GLU A 412 -31.74 -5.98 -2.63
N ILE A 413 -31.72 -6.54 -3.86
CA ILE A 413 -31.62 -7.99 -4.11
C ILE A 413 -30.19 -8.51 -3.95
N GLU A 414 -29.17 -7.67 -4.20
CA GLU A 414 -27.76 -8.07 -4.13
C GLU A 414 -27.28 -8.28 -2.68
N PHE A 415 -27.77 -7.45 -1.74
CA PHE A 415 -27.53 -7.60 -0.29
C PHE A 415 -28.14 -8.90 0.27
N LEU A 416 -29.23 -9.37 -0.34
CA LEU A 416 -29.93 -10.59 0.04
C LEU A 416 -29.16 -11.88 -0.30
N GLU A 417 -28.44 -11.90 -1.44
CA GLU A 417 -27.68 -13.07 -1.87
C GLU A 417 -26.39 -13.26 -1.05
N ASP A 418 -25.68 -12.17 -0.74
CA ASP A 418 -24.47 -12.20 0.08
C ASP A 418 -24.77 -12.62 1.53
N GLY A 419 -25.84 -12.06 2.12
CA GLY A 419 -26.35 -12.49 3.42
C GLY A 419 -26.69 -13.99 3.42
N ALA A 420 -27.48 -14.45 2.47
CA ALA A 420 -27.85 -15.87 2.34
C ALA A 420 -26.62 -16.79 2.18
N ALA A 421 -25.60 -16.38 1.41
CA ALA A 421 -24.36 -17.16 1.25
C ALA A 421 -23.57 -17.28 2.56
N GLY A 422 -23.42 -16.18 3.31
CA GLY A 422 -22.82 -16.18 4.64
C GLY A 422 -23.58 -17.07 5.62
N LEU A 423 -24.92 -16.99 5.60
CA LEU A 423 -25.79 -17.82 6.42
C LEU A 423 -25.60 -19.31 6.12
N ARG A 424 -25.56 -19.71 4.84
CA ARG A 424 -25.25 -21.09 4.44
C ARG A 424 -23.88 -21.55 4.92
N SER A 425 -22.87 -20.68 4.89
CA SER A 425 -21.52 -20.98 5.36
C SER A 425 -21.53 -21.33 6.86
N ILE A 426 -22.19 -20.51 7.67
CA ILE A 426 -22.36 -20.76 9.12
C ILE A 426 -23.07 -22.10 9.37
N MET A 427 -24.15 -22.37 8.64
CA MET A 427 -24.92 -23.59 8.81
C MET A 427 -24.13 -24.83 8.43
N LYS A 428 -23.31 -24.75 7.38
CA LYS A 428 -22.37 -25.80 7.02
C LYS A 428 -21.34 -26.02 8.12
N SER A 429 -20.78 -24.96 8.68
CA SER A 429 -19.85 -25.01 9.82
C SER A 429 -20.50 -25.66 11.05
N LEU A 430 -21.77 -25.34 11.32
CA LEU A 430 -22.53 -25.91 12.43
C LEU A 430 -23.08 -27.33 12.17
N LYS A 431 -22.94 -27.85 10.95
CA LYS A 431 -23.51 -29.11 10.46
C LYS A 431 -25.05 -29.16 10.54
N MET A 432 -25.70 -28.03 10.24
CA MET A 432 -27.15 -27.87 10.27
C MET A 432 -27.81 -28.13 8.91
N LYS A 433 -29.12 -28.42 8.93
CA LYS A 433 -29.97 -28.37 7.72
C LYS A 433 -30.45 -26.95 7.48
N GLU A 434 -30.49 -26.51 6.22
CA GLU A 434 -30.99 -25.18 5.83
C GLU A 434 -32.41 -24.93 6.37
N PRO A 435 -32.72 -23.71 6.87
CA PRO A 435 -34.00 -23.39 7.44
C PRO A 435 -34.94 -22.97 6.30
N LYS A 436 -36.24 -23.22 6.47
CA LYS A 436 -37.26 -22.93 5.45
C LYS A 436 -37.36 -21.44 5.08
N CYS A 437 -36.80 -20.53 5.89
CA CYS A 437 -36.76 -19.11 5.56
C CYS A 437 -35.76 -18.78 4.44
N ILE A 438 -34.63 -19.48 4.35
CA ILE A 438 -33.65 -19.29 3.26
C ILE A 438 -34.21 -19.83 1.93
N GLU A 439 -34.95 -20.95 1.97
CA GLU A 439 -35.69 -21.47 0.80
C GLU A 439 -36.71 -20.46 0.23
N LYS A 440 -37.15 -19.46 1.01
CA LYS A 440 -38.02 -18.37 0.53
C LYS A 440 -37.26 -17.22 -0.13
N ILE A 441 -35.97 -17.05 0.17
CA ILE A 441 -35.11 -16.04 -0.48
C ILE A 441 -34.68 -16.55 -1.86
N ASP A 442 -34.44 -17.85 -2.00
CA ASP A 442 -34.09 -18.51 -3.28
C ASP A 442 -35.26 -18.57 -4.29
N ARG A 443 -36.49 -18.33 -3.84
CA ARG A 443 -37.73 -18.41 -4.64
C ARG A 443 -38.23 -17.02 -4.99
#